data_AF-A0A838PCP9-F1
#
_entry.id   AF-A0A838PCP9-F1
#
_cell.length_a   1.000
_cell.length_b   1.000
_cell.length_c   1.000
_cell.angle_alpha   90.00
_cell.angle_beta   90.00
_cell.angle_gamma   90.00
#
_symmetry.space_group_name_H-M   'P 1'
#
loop_
_entity.id
_entity.type
_entity.pdbx_description
1 polymer ?
#
loop_
_entity_poly.entity_id
_entity_poly.type
_entity_poly.pdbx_seq_one_letter_code
_entity_poly.pdbx_strand_id
1 'polypeptide(L)'
;LQAYKELPVGQGLNAWHSAPAFNTDKVKTPLRIEAIGKFGFLFEWEWYVLLKRLLKPVELTSIPAGVHVLVRPQDRFASQQGTVDWMRFWLKNEEDPNPRKAEQYARWRELRKLQKVKQPAR
;
A
#
# COMPACT_ATOMS: atom_id res chain seq x y z
N LEU A 1 -4.91 17.01 10.00
CA LEU A 1 -5.58 16.84 8.68
C LEU A 1 -5.74 18.22 8.08
N GLN A 2 -5.04 18.51 6.99
CA GLN A 2 -5.33 19.72 6.20
C GLN A 2 -6.69 19.47 5.53
N ALA A 3 -7.77 19.94 6.15
CA ALA A 3 -9.08 19.90 5.52
C ALA A 3 -9.06 20.91 4.37
N TYR A 4 -9.20 20.43 3.14
CA TYR A 4 -9.46 21.28 1.99
C TYR A 4 -10.73 22.07 2.26
N LYS A 5 -10.68 23.40 2.11
CA LYS A 5 -11.79 24.30 2.43
C LYS A 5 -12.93 24.25 1.40
N GLU A 6 -12.65 23.72 0.22
CA GLU A 6 -13.55 23.70 -0.93
C GLU A 6 -13.97 22.27 -1.26
N LEU A 7 -15.10 22.09 -1.93
CA LEU A 7 -15.54 20.76 -2.39
C LEU A 7 -14.70 20.29 -3.58
N PRO A 8 -14.48 18.97 -3.75
CA PRO A 8 -13.69 18.40 -4.86
C PRO A 8 -14.45 18.37 -6.19
N VAL A 9 -15.23 19.41 -6.49
CA VAL A 9 -16.07 19.54 -7.68
C VAL A 9 -16.16 21.00 -8.12
N GLY A 10 -16.53 21.23 -9.38
CA GLY A 10 -16.69 22.58 -9.92
C GLY A 10 -15.42 23.41 -9.79
N GLN A 11 -15.56 24.67 -9.34
CA GLN A 11 -14.42 25.57 -9.15
C GLN A 11 -13.44 25.09 -8.07
N GLY A 12 -13.93 24.35 -7.07
CA GLY A 12 -13.11 23.83 -5.98
C GLY A 12 -12.23 22.63 -6.36
N LEU A 13 -12.46 21.99 -7.51
CA LEU A 13 -11.70 20.83 -7.98
C LEU A 13 -10.18 21.13 -8.06
N ASN A 14 -9.82 22.34 -8.48
CA ASN A 14 -8.41 22.73 -8.61
C ASN A 14 -7.65 22.66 -7.27
N ALA A 15 -8.31 22.94 -6.14
CA ALA A 15 -7.71 22.82 -4.83
C ALA A 15 -7.37 21.36 -4.46
N TRP A 16 -8.05 20.39 -5.07
CA TRP A 16 -7.89 18.96 -4.82
C TRP A 16 -6.96 18.25 -5.81
N HIS A 17 -6.48 18.91 -6.87
CA HIS A 17 -5.56 18.30 -7.82
C HIS A 17 -4.26 17.78 -7.19
N SER A 18 -3.84 18.34 -6.06
CA SER A 18 -2.68 17.86 -5.30
C SER A 18 -3.00 16.71 -4.33
N ALA A 19 -4.29 16.44 -4.07
CA ALA A 19 -4.69 15.36 -3.20
C ALA A 19 -4.23 14.02 -3.80
N PRO A 20 -3.59 13.13 -3.03
CA PRO A 20 -3.01 11.93 -3.63
C PRO A 20 -4.06 11.02 -4.30
N ALA A 21 -5.33 11.07 -3.87
CA ALA A 21 -6.39 10.19 -4.37
C ALA A 21 -6.67 10.44 -5.86
N PHE A 22 -6.53 11.70 -6.28
CA PHE A 22 -6.66 12.15 -7.66
C PHE A 22 -5.45 11.82 -8.55
N ASN A 23 -4.39 11.23 -7.99
CA ASN A 23 -3.11 10.99 -8.67
C ASN A 23 -2.64 9.53 -8.57
N THR A 24 -3.53 8.60 -8.22
CA THR A 24 -3.21 7.17 -8.06
C THR A 24 -2.82 6.50 -9.40
N ASP A 25 -3.26 7.06 -10.53
CA ASP A 25 -2.85 6.67 -11.88
C ASP A 25 -1.35 6.90 -12.13
N LYS A 26 -0.78 7.93 -11.52
CA LYS A 26 0.65 8.30 -11.64
C LYS A 26 1.56 7.42 -10.80
N VAL A 27 1.03 6.66 -9.83
CA VAL A 27 1.82 5.74 -9.00
C VAL A 27 2.34 4.59 -9.85
N LYS A 28 3.67 4.42 -9.89
CA LYS A 28 4.35 3.30 -10.60
C LYS A 28 5.05 2.35 -9.65
N THR A 29 5.25 2.77 -8.41
CA THR A 29 5.94 2.03 -7.36
C THR A 29 5.03 0.98 -6.72
N PRO A 30 5.56 -0.20 -6.35
CA PRO A 30 4.84 -1.12 -5.48
C PRO A 30 4.59 -0.47 -4.12
N LEU A 31 3.35 -0.53 -3.63
CA LEU A 31 2.97 0.06 -2.35
C LEU A 31 2.49 -1.01 -1.36
N ARG A 32 3.03 -1.00 -0.15
CA ARG A 32 2.49 -1.75 0.98
C ARG A 32 1.93 -0.77 1.99
N ILE A 33 0.65 -0.92 2.30
CA ILE A 33 -0.10 -0.06 3.22
C ILE A 33 -0.36 -0.83 4.51
N GLU A 34 -0.15 -0.19 5.66
CA GLU A 34 -0.45 -0.75 6.97
C GLU A 34 -1.63 -0.02 7.61
N ALA A 35 -2.78 -0.67 7.63
CA ALA A 35 -3.96 -0.22 8.34
C ALA A 35 -3.80 -0.48 9.85
N ILE A 36 -3.41 0.56 10.57
CA ILE A 36 -3.15 0.50 12.02
C ILE A 36 -4.39 0.93 12.81
N GLY A 37 -4.73 0.12 13.82
CA GLY A 37 -5.83 0.37 14.75
C GLY A 37 -7.20 -0.07 14.24
N LYS A 38 -8.19 0.00 15.15
CA LYS A 38 -9.53 -0.58 14.96
C LYS A 38 -10.22 -0.12 13.67
N PHE A 39 -10.02 1.14 13.31
CA PHE A 39 -10.61 1.75 12.12
C PHE A 39 -9.60 2.05 11.02
N GLY A 40 -8.33 1.65 11.18
CA GLY A 40 -7.28 1.90 10.19
C GLY A 40 -7.65 1.39 8.81
N PHE A 41 -8.33 0.25 8.74
CA PHE A 41 -8.79 -0.32 7.48
C PHE A 41 -9.71 0.63 6.71
N LEU A 42 -10.62 1.34 7.39
CA LEU A 42 -11.55 2.27 6.74
C LEU A 42 -10.82 3.48 6.15
N PHE A 43 -9.81 3.99 6.86
CA PHE A 43 -9.00 5.12 6.39
C PHE A 43 -8.11 4.76 5.21
N GLU A 44 -7.61 3.51 5.17
CA GLU A 44 -6.72 3.05 4.10
C GLU A 44 -7.47 2.45 2.88
N TRP A 45 -8.78 2.24 3.01
CA TRP A 45 -9.58 1.54 2.00
C TRP A 45 -9.61 2.27 0.66
N GLU A 46 -9.77 3.59 0.67
CA GLU A 46 -9.81 4.41 -0.54
C GLU A 46 -8.55 4.21 -1.38
N TRP A 47 -7.38 4.38 -0.77
CA TRP A 47 -6.07 4.23 -1.40
C TRP A 47 -5.88 2.84 -1.99
N TYR A 48 -6.17 1.82 -1.18
CA TYR A 48 -6.01 0.42 -1.57
C TYR A 48 -6.89 0.09 -2.78
N VAL A 49 -8.18 0.45 -2.75
CA VAL A 49 -9.11 0.11 -3.82
C VAL A 49 -8.80 0.85 -5.10
N LEU A 50 -8.45 2.14 -5.05
CA LEU A 50 -8.09 2.92 -6.23
C LEU A 50 -6.86 2.30 -6.93
N LEU A 51 -5.79 2.04 -6.18
CA LEU A 51 -4.57 1.42 -6.72
C LEU A 51 -4.83 0.01 -7.26
N LYS A 52 -5.61 -0.80 -6.55
CA LYS A 52 -5.96 -2.16 -6.97
C LYS A 52 -6.77 -2.17 -8.26
N ARG A 53 -7.78 -1.30 -8.39
CA ARG A 53 -8.60 -1.16 -9.61
C ARG A 53 -7.76 -0.72 -10.81
N LEU A 54 -6.74 0.09 -10.57
CA LEU A 54 -5.77 0.51 -11.58
C LEU A 54 -4.67 -0.55 -11.84
N LEU A 55 -4.83 -1.79 -11.34
CA LEU A 55 -3.86 -2.87 -11.48
C LEU A 55 -2.44 -2.45 -11.05
N LYS A 56 -2.34 -1.64 -10.01
CA LYS A 56 -1.04 -1.27 -9.40
C LYS A 56 -0.65 -2.36 -8.39
N PRO A 57 0.64 -2.64 -8.20
CA PRO A 57 1.10 -3.58 -7.18
C PRO A 57 0.87 -2.98 -5.78
N VAL A 58 -0.24 -3.35 -5.14
CA VAL A 58 -0.60 -2.84 -3.82
C VAL A 58 -1.00 -3.98 -2.88
N GLU A 59 -0.49 -3.95 -1.65
CA GLU A 59 -0.92 -4.81 -0.56
C GLU A 59 -1.38 -3.97 0.64
N LEU A 60 -2.47 -4.40 1.29
CA LEU A 60 -2.99 -3.81 2.52
C LEU A 60 -2.87 -4.84 3.65
N THR A 61 -2.08 -4.51 4.68
CA THR A 61 -1.93 -5.32 5.91
C THR A 61 -2.69 -4.63 7.04
N SER A 62 -3.40 -5.40 7.88
CA SER A 62 -4.12 -4.84 9.04
C SER A 62 -3.44 -5.18 10.37
N ILE A 63 -3.27 -4.19 11.24
CA ILE A 63 -2.79 -4.31 12.61
C ILE A 63 -3.86 -3.69 13.54
N PRO A 64 -4.97 -4.41 13.79
CA PRO A 64 -6.20 -3.81 14.31
C PRO A 64 -6.12 -3.33 15.76
N ALA A 65 -5.19 -3.89 16.55
CA ALA A 65 -4.96 -3.46 17.94
C ALA A 65 -3.69 -2.61 18.10
N GLY A 66 -3.10 -2.15 16.99
CA GLY A 66 -2.06 -1.14 17.00
C GLY A 66 -2.62 0.25 17.36
N VAL A 67 -1.76 1.12 17.88
CA VAL A 67 -2.02 2.56 18.04
C VAL A 67 -1.10 3.34 17.10
N HIS A 68 -1.28 4.67 17.00
CA HIS A 68 -0.55 5.50 16.02
C HIS A 68 0.95 5.21 15.97
N VAL A 69 1.59 5.10 17.13
CA VAL A 69 2.93 4.53 17.26
C VAL A 69 2.78 3.09 17.77
N LEU A 70 3.16 2.09 16.97
CA LEU A 70 3.09 0.71 17.44
C LEU A 70 3.96 0.53 18.69
N VAL A 71 3.38 0.03 19.78
CA VAL A 71 4.08 -0.18 21.05
C VAL A 71 4.18 -1.65 21.45
N ARG A 72 3.23 -2.48 21.01
CA ARG A 72 3.23 -3.91 21.31
C ARG A 72 4.32 -4.61 20.49
N PRO A 73 5.18 -5.44 21.10
CA PRO A 73 6.28 -6.08 20.38
C PRO A 73 5.85 -6.84 19.13
N GLN A 74 4.75 -7.58 19.21
CA GLN A 74 4.20 -8.34 18.08
C GLN A 74 3.75 -7.46 16.91
N ASP A 75 3.22 -6.26 17.18
CA ASP A 75 2.78 -5.34 16.14
C ASP A 75 3.98 -4.68 15.47
N ARG A 76 4.96 -4.24 16.28
CA ARG A 76 6.23 -3.71 15.77
C ARG A 76 6.92 -4.75 14.89
N PHE A 77 6.97 -6.00 15.33
CA PHE A 77 7.54 -7.09 14.57
C PHE A 77 6.80 -7.31 13.25
N ALA A 78 5.46 -7.39 13.28
CA ALA A 78 4.66 -7.54 12.06
C ALA A 78 4.90 -6.40 11.06
N SER A 79 4.98 -5.16 11.53
CA SER A 79 5.22 -3.99 10.69
C SER A 79 6.64 -3.94 10.12
N GLN A 80 7.65 -4.07 10.99
CA GLN A 80 9.06 -3.95 10.61
C GLN A 80 9.52 -5.14 9.77
N GLN A 81 9.18 -6.37 10.16
CA GLN A 81 9.53 -7.55 9.39
C GLN A 81 8.80 -7.56 8.03
N GLY A 82 7.53 -7.17 8.00
CA GLY A 82 6.79 -7.01 6.74
C GLY A 82 7.44 -5.98 5.81
N THR A 83 7.97 -4.88 6.36
CA THR A 83 8.72 -3.87 5.60
C THR A 83 10.04 -4.41 5.06
N VAL A 84 10.82 -5.13 5.88
CA VAL A 84 12.07 -5.76 5.44
C VAL A 84 11.81 -6.75 4.32
N ASP A 85 10.81 -7.63 4.48
CA ASP A 85 10.44 -8.63 3.48
C ASP A 85 10.00 -7.97 2.17
N TRP A 86 9.17 -6.91 2.25
CA TRP A 86 8.70 -6.16 1.08
C TRP A 86 9.87 -5.52 0.32
N MET A 87 10.76 -4.85 1.03
CA MET A 87 11.93 -4.20 0.43
C MET A 87 12.89 -5.24 -0.18
N ARG A 88 13.17 -6.36 0.51
CA ARG A 88 13.97 -7.46 -0.03
C ARG A 88 13.38 -8.04 -1.30
N PHE A 89 12.06 -8.28 -1.31
CA PHE A 89 11.38 -8.80 -2.48
C PHE A 89 11.53 -7.84 -3.67
N TRP A 90 11.15 -6.57 -3.53
CA TRP A 90 11.08 -5.64 -4.64
C TRP A 90 12.42 -5.07 -5.09
N LEU A 91 13.36 -4.86 -4.17
CA LEU A 91 14.64 -4.21 -4.47
C LEU A 91 15.78 -5.20 -4.70
N LYS A 92 15.73 -6.39 -4.06
CA LYS A 92 16.79 -7.39 -4.15
C LYS A 92 16.37 -8.68 -4.87
N ASN A 93 15.11 -8.83 -5.25
CA ASN A 93 14.56 -10.10 -5.76
C ASN A 93 14.76 -11.29 -4.80
N GLU A 94 14.77 -11.02 -3.49
CA GLU A 94 14.96 -12.05 -2.46
C GLU A 94 13.66 -12.37 -1.73
N GLU A 95 13.49 -13.65 -1.40
CA GLU A 95 12.38 -14.15 -0.59
C GLU A 95 12.93 -14.87 0.66
N ASP A 96 12.24 -14.77 1.78
CA ASP A 96 12.52 -15.55 2.97
C ASP A 96 11.98 -16.98 2.78
N PRO A 97 12.82 -18.03 2.90
CA PRO A 97 12.41 -19.41 2.65
C PRO A 97 11.49 -20.00 3.72
N ASN A 98 11.17 -19.26 4.80
CA ASN A 98 10.25 -19.72 5.83
C ASN A 98 8.89 -20.14 5.22
N PRO A 99 8.46 -21.41 5.37
CA PRO A 99 7.22 -21.91 4.79
C PRO A 99 5.98 -21.12 5.21
N ARG A 100 5.99 -20.51 6.40
CA ARG A 100 4.89 -19.66 6.90
C ARG A 100 4.67 -18.39 6.07
N LYS A 101 5.65 -18.00 5.24
CA LYS A 101 5.59 -16.84 4.34
C LYS A 101 5.29 -17.22 2.88
N ALA A 102 5.13 -18.51 2.57
CA ALA A 102 4.94 -18.98 1.20
C ALA A 102 3.74 -18.31 0.49
N GLU A 103 2.61 -18.19 1.17
CA GLU A 103 1.42 -17.53 0.62
C GLU A 103 1.63 -16.02 0.41
N GLN A 104 2.36 -15.35 1.31
CA GLN A 104 2.71 -13.93 1.18
C GLN A 104 3.51 -13.71 -0.10
N TYR A 105 4.57 -14.48 -0.31
CA TYR A 105 5.38 -14.38 -1.52
C TYR A 105 4.63 -14.80 -2.79
N ALA A 106 3.75 -15.81 -2.71
CA ALA A 106 2.89 -16.17 -3.83
C ALA A 106 2.02 -14.98 -4.29
N ARG A 107 1.38 -14.26 -3.36
CA ARG A 107 0.64 -13.02 -3.69
C ARG A 107 1.54 -11.96 -4.30
N TRP A 108 2.73 -11.74 -3.74
CA TRP A 108 3.66 -10.70 -4.22
C TRP A 108 4.20 -11.00 -5.63
N ARG A 109 4.40 -12.28 -5.98
CA ARG A 109 4.76 -12.68 -7.35
C ARG A 109 3.66 -12.31 -8.34
N GLU A 110 2.38 -12.50 -7.99
CA GLU A 110 1.27 -12.03 -8.84
C GLU A 110 1.27 -10.50 -8.96
N LEU A 111 1.50 -9.76 -7.87
CA LEU A 111 1.63 -8.30 -7.91
C LEU A 111 2.77 -7.84 -8.84
N ARG A 112 3.89 -8.56 -8.88
CA ARG A 112 5.02 -8.27 -9.77
C ARG A 112 4.68 -8.45 -11.24
N LYS A 113 3.82 -9.41 -11.59
CA LYS A 113 3.35 -9.58 -12.97
C LYS A 113 2.63 -8.33 -13.48
N LEU A 114 1.90 -7.63 -12.61
CA LEU A 114 1.19 -6.38 -12.97
C LEU A 114 2.15 -5.26 -13.40
N GLN A 115 3.38 -5.21 -12.88
CA GLN A 115 4.37 -4.23 -13.34
C GLN A 115 4.87 -4.52 -14.75
N LYS A 116 5.09 -5.80 -15.07
CA LYS A 116 5.59 -6.23 -16.38
C LYS A 116 4.58 -5.97 -17.49
N VAL A 117 3.29 -6.07 -17.21
CA VAL A 117 2.21 -5.78 -18.18
C VAL A 117 2.14 -4.28 -18.53
N LYS A 118 2.55 -3.39 -17.61
CA LYS A 118 2.48 -1.93 -17.82
C LYS A 118 3.78 -1.29 -18.33
N GLN A 119 4.89 -2.00 -18.33
CA GLN A 119 6.13 -1.56 -18.97
C GLN A 119 6.20 -2.24 -20.35
N PRO A 120 6.03 -1.52 -21.48
CA PRO A 120 6.46 -2.09 -22.76
C PRO A 120 7.94 -2.43 -22.64
N ALA A 121 8.36 -3.54 -23.28
CA ALA A 121 9.75 -3.97 -23.31
C ALA A 121 10.63 -2.77 -23.68
N ARG A 122 11.62 -2.52 -22.82
CA ARG A 122 12.62 -1.47 -23.05
C ARG A 122 13.51 -1.82 -24.23
#